data_AF-A0A9R1PI99-F1
#
_entry.id   AF-A0A9R1PI99-F1
#
_cell.length_a   1.000
_cell.length_b   1.000
_cell.length_c   1.000
_cell.angle_alpha   90.00
_cell.angle_beta   90.00
_cell.angle_gamma   90.00
#
_symmetry.space_group_name_H-M   'P 1'
#
loop_
_entity.id
_entity.type
_entity.pdbx_description
1 polymer ?
#
loop_
_entity_poly.entity_id
_entity_poly.type
_entity_poly.pdbx_seq_one_letter_code
_entity_poly.pdbx_strand_id
1 'polypeptide(L)' 'MLQVGVAAFDLRSASLHLSQYIETSCSYQNTKTLLHFYDPNTVIVPPNKTAADGMVGVSELVDKNYQASKKVILL' A
#
# COMPACT_ATOMS: atom_id res chain seq x y z
N MET A 1 3.26 0.78 -16.19
CA MET A 1 2.03 1.21 -15.49
C MET A 1 1.55 0.03 -14.69
N LEU A 2 1.16 0.21 -13.43
CA LEU A 2 0.77 -0.89 -12.54
C LEU A 2 -0.65 -0.68 -12.03
N GLN A 3 -1.51 -1.68 -12.18
CA GLN A 3 -2.80 -1.68 -11.49
C GLN A 3 -2.58 -2.05 -10.03
N VAL A 4 -3.08 -1.22 -9.11
CA VAL A 4 -2.96 -1.44 -7.66
C VAL A 4 -4.35 -1.57 -7.07
N GLY A 5 -4.58 -2.65 -6.35
CA GLY A 5 -5.77 -2.85 -5.51
C GLY A 5 -5.47 -2.52 -4.06
N VAL A 6 -6.39 -1.85 -3.38
CA VAL A 6 -6.30 -1.51 -1.96
C VAL A 6 -7.58 -1.90 -1.25
N ALA A 7 -7.43 -2.51 -0.08
CA ALA A 7 -8.48 -2.72 0.89
C ALA A 7 -8.08 -2.03 2.20
N ALA A 8 -8.90 -1.10 2.68
CA ALA A 8 -8.72 -0.43 3.96
C ALA A 8 -9.90 -0.74 4.87
N PHE A 9 -9.62 -1.15 6.10
CA PHE A 9 -10.64 -1.51 7.07
C PHE A 9 -10.52 -0.64 8.32
N ASP A 10 -11.56 0.15 8.61
CA ASP A 10 -11.65 0.95 9.83
C ASP A 10 -12.45 0.18 10.89
N LEU A 11 -11.74 -0.30 11.91
CA LEU A 11 -12.33 -1.05 13.03
C LEU A 11 -13.30 -0.21 13.87
N ARG A 12 -13.13 1.12 13.92
CA ARG A 12 -13.97 2.01 14.74
C ARG A 12 -15.36 2.17 14.13
N SER A 13 -15.43 2.29 12.81
CA SER A 13 -16.69 2.43 12.06
C SER A 13 -17.20 1.11 11.48
N ALA A 14 -16.42 0.04 11.59
CA ALA A 14 -16.66 -1.25 10.94
C ALA A 14 -16.85 -1.13 9.41
N SER A 15 -16.13 -0.20 8.76
CA SER A 15 -16.23 0.04 7.32
C SER A 15 -15.07 -0.59 6.55
N LEU A 16 -15.39 -1.20 5.41
CA LEU A 16 -14.42 -1.73 4.45
C LEU A 16 -14.46 -0.88 3.18
N HIS A 17 -13.34 -0.25 2.85
CA HIS A 17 -13.17 0.51 1.63
C HIS A 17 -12.31 -0.29 0.65
N LEU A 18 -12.89 -0.59 -0.52
CA LEU A 18 -12.21 -1.28 -1.62
C LEU A 18 -11.99 -0.27 -2.74
N SER A 19 -10.76 -0.16 -3.21
CA SER A 19 -10.42 0.70 -4.33
C SER A 19 -9.40 0.05 -5.26
N GLN A 20 -9.45 0.46 -6.52
CA GLN A 20 -8.48 0.09 -7.54
C GLN A 20 -8.10 1.33 -8.34
N TYR A 21 -6.82 1.49 -8.61
CA TYR A 21 -6.29 2.61 -9.38
C TYR A 21 -5.07 2.20 -10.20
N ILE A 22 -4.72 3.06 -11.16
CA ILE A 22 -3.55 2.88 -12.02
C ILE A 22 -2.41 3.72 -11.48
N GLU A 23 -1.28 3.08 -11.26
CA GLU A 23 -0.03 3.72 -10.94
C GLU A 23 0.78 3.98 -12.21
N THR A 24 0.93 5.26 -12.53
CA THR A 24 1.56 5.73 -13.77
C THR A 24 3.07 5.92 -13.62
N SER A 25 3.60 5.90 -12.39
CA SER A 25 5.01 6.18 -12.07
C SER A 25 5.55 5.23 -10.99
N CYS A 26 6.85 4.94 -11.04
CA CYS A 26 7.58 4.18 -10.02
C CYS A 26 7.69 4.91 -8.66
N SER A 27 7.18 6.14 -8.56
CA SER A 27 7.13 6.91 -7.31
C SER A 27 5.93 6.57 -6.42
N TYR A 28 4.95 5.81 -6.94
CA TYR A 28 3.77 5.33 -6.23
C TYR A 28 2.97 6.42 -5.48
N GLN A 29 2.82 7.59 -6.08
CA GLN A 29 2.18 8.75 -5.45
C GLN A 29 0.73 8.49 -5.04
N ASN A 30 -0.08 7.79 -5.85
CA ASN A 30 -1.47 7.55 -5.44
C ASN A 30 -1.52 6.64 -4.21
N THR A 31 -0.63 5.64 -4.16
CA THR A 31 -0.51 4.73 -3.01
C THR A 31 -0.08 5.48 -1.75
N LYS A 32 0.89 6.41 -1.86
CA LYS A 32 1.32 7.26 -0.75
C LYS A 32 0.17 8.14 -0.24
N THR A 33 -0.58 8.76 -1.15
CA THR A 33 -1.74 9.60 -0.80
C THR A 33 -2.79 8.80 -0.05
N LEU A 34 -3.11 7.58 -0.48
CA LEU A 34 -4.08 6.72 0.23
C LEU A 34 -3.57 6.28 1.60
N LEU A 35 -2.29 5.90 1.72
CA LEU A 35 -1.70 5.54 3.00
C LEU A 35 -1.74 6.73 3.98
N HIS A 36 -1.50 7.95 3.51
CA HIS A 36 -1.66 9.17 4.33
C HIS A 36 -3.12 9.44 4.70
N PHE A 37 -4.06 9.26 3.76
CA PHE A 37 -5.48 9.50 4.00
C PHE A 37 -6.07 8.53 5.04
N TYR A 38 -5.74 7.24 4.94
CA TYR A 38 -6.25 6.22 5.85
C TYR A 38 -5.49 6.14 7.18
N ASP A 39 -4.26 6.66 7.21
CA ASP A 39 -3.32 6.55 8.33
C ASP A 39 -3.40 5.18 9.06
N PRO A 40 -3.19 4.06 8.36
CA PRO A 40 -3.50 2.74 8.90
C PRO A 40 -2.56 2.39 10.06
N ASN A 41 -3.04 1.70 11.09
CA ASN A 41 -2.19 1.18 12.17
C ASN A 41 -1.37 -0.05 11.74
N THR A 42 -1.84 -0.78 10.73
CA THR A 42 -1.22 -2.01 10.21
C THR A 42 -1.33 -1.99 8.69
N VAL A 43 -0.24 -2.31 8.01
CA VAL A 43 -0.20 -2.40 6.56
C VAL A 43 0.14 -3.83 6.18
N ILE A 44 -0.66 -4.41 5.31
CA ILE A 44 -0.49 -5.79 4.84
C ILE A 44 -0.15 -5.73 3.36
N VAL A 45 0.98 -6.32 2.97
CA VAL A 45 1.47 -6.31 1.59
C VAL A 45 2.03 -7.69 1.22
N PRO A 46 2.00 -8.07 -0.07
CA PRO A 46 2.69 -9.28 -0.53
C PRO A 46 4.19 -9.20 -0.25
N PRO A 47 4.92 -10.33 -0.15
CA PRO A 47 6.35 -10.34 0.15
C PRO A 47 7.20 -9.93 -1.06
N ASN A 48 6.57 -9.85 -2.23
CA ASN A 48 7.22 -9.59 -3.51
C ASN A 48 7.73 -8.16 -3.54
N LYS A 49 9.06 -8.01 -3.58
CA LYS A 49 9.74 -6.71 -3.67
C LYS A 49 9.73 -6.09 -5.07
N THR A 50 9.26 -6.84 -6.06
CA THR A 50 9.18 -6.43 -7.46
C THR A 50 7.75 -6.61 -7.96
N ALA A 51 7.27 -5.64 -8.73
CA ALA A 51 6.03 -5.70 -9.48
C ALA A 51 6.33 -6.05 -10.96
N ALA A 52 5.29 -6.00 -11.81
CA ALA A 52 5.45 -6.20 -13.25
C ALA A 52 6.44 -5.20 -13.87
N ASP A 53 7.07 -5.60 -14.97
CA ASP A 53 7.96 -4.77 -15.80
C ASP A 53 9.13 -4.11 -15.04
N GLY A 54 9.65 -4.77 -13.99
CA GLY A 54 10.80 -4.28 -13.22
C GLY A 54 10.48 -3.09 -12.30
N MET A 55 9.19 -2.78 -12.10
CA MET A 55 8.78 -1.76 -11.14
C MET A 55 9.00 -2.22 -9.69
N VAL A 56 9.32 -1.28 -8.81
CA VAL A 56 9.49 -1.52 -7.36
C VAL A 56 8.15 -1.96 -6.76
N GLY A 57 8.11 -3.09 -6.05
CA GLY A 57 6.89 -3.58 -5.42
C GLY A 57 6.35 -2.65 -4.33
N VAL A 58 5.05 -2.75 -4.03
CA VAL A 58 4.41 -1.97 -2.96
C VAL A 58 5.01 -2.29 -1.59
N SER A 59 5.53 -3.50 -1.38
CA SER A 59 6.24 -3.89 -0.16
C SER A 59 7.50 -3.05 0.08
N GLU A 60 8.37 -2.95 -0.93
CA GLU A 60 9.60 -2.16 -0.88
C GLU A 60 9.30 -0.65 -0.71
N LEU A 61 8.18 -0.17 -1.25
CA LEU A 61 7.70 1.18 -1.02
C LEU A 61 7.32 1.41 0.45
N VAL A 62 6.53 0.50 1.03
CA VAL A 62 6.08 0.58 2.42
C VAL A 62 7.28 0.50 3.36
N ASP A 63 8.23 -0.41 3.11
CA ASP A 63 9.47 -0.56 3.89
C ASP A 63 10.31 0.73 3.95
N LYS A 64 10.40 1.47 2.83
CA LYS A 64 11.19 2.71 2.75
C LYS A 64 10.52 3.91 3.39
N ASN A 65 9.19 3.96 3.35
CA ASN A 65 8.43 5.17 3.66
C ASN A 65 7.69 5.12 4.99
N TYR A 66 7.48 3.94 5.58
CA TYR A 66 6.75 3.79 6.83
C TYR A 66 7.67 3.31 7.97
N GLN A 67 7.71 4.10 9.05
CA GLN A 67 8.51 3.83 10.24
C GLN A 67 8.09 2.54 10.95
N ALA A 68 9.04 1.95 11.69
CA ALA A 68 8.90 0.73 12.50
C ALA A 68 7.73 0.73 13.51
N SER A 69 7.06 1.86 13.75
CA SER A 69 5.87 1.98 14.59
C SER A 69 4.60 1.41 13.94
N LYS A 70 4.57 1.22 12.62
CA LYS A 70 3.48 0.54 11.92
C LYS A 70 3.81 -0.92 11.72
N LYS A 71 2.91 -1.82 12.12
CA LYS A 71 3.09 -3.26 11.92
C LYS A 71 2.92 -3.54 10.42
N VAL A 72 4.02 -3.90 9.75
CA VAL A 72 3.99 -4.41 8.39
C VAL A 72 3.92 -5.93 8.45
N ILE A 73 2.89 -6.51 7.83
CA ILE A 73 2.74 -7.97 7.72
C ILE A 73 2.94 -8.34 6.25
N LEU A 74 3.93 -9.19 6.00
CA LEU A 74 4.17 -9.82 4.71
C LEU A 74 3.34 -11.12 4.69
N LEU A 75 2.38 -11.24 3.77
CA LEU A 75 1.56 -12.44 3.56
C LEU A 75 2.05 -13.23 2.36
#